data_AF-A0A7C1IVX3-F1
#
_entry.id   AF-A0A7C1IVX3-F1
#
_cell.length_a   1.000
_cell.length_b   1.000
_cell.length_c   1.000
_cell.angle_alpha   90.00
_cell.angle_beta   90.00
_cell.angle_gamma   90.00
#
_symmetry.space_group_name_H-M   'P 1'
#
loop_
_entity.id
_entity.type
_entity.pdbx_description
1 polymer ?
#
loop_
_entity_poly.entity_id
_entity_poly.type
_entity_poly.pdbx_seq_one_letter_code
_entity_poly.pdbx_strand_id
1 'polypeptide(L)'
;MMVLITYDVCTESEGGAKRLRKIAKVCKNYGQRVQNSVFECLVTPDKFVVMKSEIEKIMNKEKDSIRYYFLGKNWTRRVEHIGAKETYNPEGPMIV
;
A
#
# COMPACT_ATOMS: atom_id res chain seq x y z
N MET A 1 9.64 6.76 6.73
CA MET A 1 9.67 5.36 7.14
C MET A 1 8.92 4.54 6.10
N MET A 2 9.37 3.33 5.80
CA MET A 2 8.63 2.43 4.93
C MET A 2 7.50 1.75 5.71
N VAL A 3 6.30 1.77 5.14
CA VAL A 3 5.12 1.05 5.62
C VAL A 3 4.61 0.15 4.50
N LEU A 4 4.64 -1.16 4.73
CA LEU A 4 4.01 -2.13 3.85
C LEU A 4 2.54 -2.29 4.27
N ILE A 5 1.64 -2.11 3.32
CA ILE A 5 0.19 -2.12 3.53
C ILE A 5 -0.35 -3.30 2.74
N THR A 6 -0.96 -4.26 3.43
CA THR A 6 -1.69 -5.36 2.80
C THR A 6 -3.17 -5.11 2.96
N TYR A 7 -3.90 -5.04 1.86
CA TYR A 7 -5.34 -4.89 1.83
C TYR A 7 -5.98 -6.20 1.40
N ASP A 8 -6.68 -6.85 2.31
CA ASP A 8 -7.56 -7.96 1.99
C ASP A 8 -8.97 -7.41 1.78
N VAL A 9 -9.45 -7.50 0.55
CA VAL A 9 -10.70 -6.89 0.11
C VAL A 9 -11.65 -7.98 -0.36
N CYS A 10 -12.85 -7.99 0.20
CA CYS A 10 -13.88 -8.91 -0.25
C CYS A 10 -14.39 -8.49 -1.64
N THR A 11 -13.84 -9.10 -2.70
CA THR A 11 -14.21 -8.81 -4.10
C THR A 11 -15.56 -9.39 -4.50
N GLU A 12 -16.06 -10.37 -3.75
CA GLU A 12 -17.39 -10.96 -3.93
C GLU A 12 -18.50 -9.99 -3.50
N SER A 13 -18.18 -9.06 -2.59
CA SER A 13 -19.12 -8.01 -2.18
C SER A 13 -19.23 -6.92 -3.25
N GLU A 14 -20.46 -6.45 -3.47
CA GLU A 14 -20.70 -5.31 -4.33
C GLU A 14 -19.82 -4.11 -3.89
N GLY A 15 -19.08 -3.54 -4.84
CA GLY A 15 -18.17 -2.42 -4.60
C GLY A 15 -16.76 -2.77 -4.12
N GLY A 16 -16.40 -4.04 -3.89
CA GLY A 16 -15.03 -4.42 -3.48
C GLY A 16 -13.95 -3.93 -4.46
N ALA A 17 -14.14 -4.17 -5.76
CA ALA A 17 -13.25 -3.66 -6.80
C ALA A 17 -13.17 -2.13 -6.88
N LYS A 18 -14.23 -1.41 -6.47
CA LYS A 18 -14.25 0.06 -6.39
C LYS A 18 -13.46 0.56 -5.18
N ARG A 19 -13.60 -0.09 -4.01
CA ARG A 19 -12.80 0.21 -2.81
C ARG A 19 -11.31 -0.03 -3.06
N LEU A 20 -10.94 -1.15 -3.67
CA LEU A 20 -9.55 -1.45 -4.06
C LEU A 20 -8.97 -0.37 -4.98
N ARG A 21 -9.71 0.07 -6.00
CA ARG A 21 -9.26 1.15 -6.90
C ARG A 21 -9.04 2.47 -6.16
N LYS A 22 -9.94 2.83 -5.24
CA LYS A 22 -9.84 4.05 -4.42
C LYS A 22 -8.65 4.00 -3.47
N ILE A 23 -8.50 2.92 -2.69
CA ILE A 23 -7.37 2.74 -1.77
C ILE A 23 -6.06 2.69 -2.54
N ALA A 24 -6.00 2.00 -3.68
CA ALA A 24 -4.81 2.00 -4.53
C ALA A 24 -4.43 3.41 -5.00
N LYS A 25 -5.40 4.27 -5.31
CA LYS A 25 -5.13 5.67 -5.66
C LYS A 25 -4.54 6.44 -4.49
N VAL A 26 -5.08 6.26 -3.28
CA VAL A 26 -4.54 6.88 -2.06
C VAL A 26 -3.09 6.43 -1.82
N CYS A 27 -2.82 5.11 -1.78
CA CYS A 27 -1.48 4.59 -1.50
C CYS A 27 -0.44 5.03 -2.54
N LYS A 28 -0.81 5.11 -3.82
CA LYS A 28 0.11 5.57 -4.88
C LYS A 28 0.55 7.04 -4.74
N ASN A 29 -0.18 7.87 -4.00
CA ASN A 29 0.28 9.23 -3.70
C ASN A 29 1.49 9.25 -2.73
N TYR A 30 1.76 8.13 -2.07
CA TYR A 30 2.76 8.00 -1.01
C TYR A 30 3.80 6.89 -1.30
N GLY A 31 3.71 6.24 -2.45
CA GLY A 31 4.57 5.12 -2.81
C GLY A 31 4.02 4.32 -3.98
N GLN A 32 4.09 3.00 -3.89
CA GLN A 32 3.85 2.10 -5.02
C GLN A 32 2.94 0.93 -4.70
N ARG A 33 2.32 0.39 -5.74
CA ARG A 33 1.53 -0.85 -5.68
C ARG A 33 2.39 -2.00 -6.19
N VAL A 34 2.88 -2.83 -5.28
CA VAL A 34 3.82 -3.93 -5.58
C VAL A 34 3.12 -5.24 -5.94
N GLN A 35 1.87 -5.44 -5.48
CA GLN A 35 1.02 -6.55 -5.89
C GLN A 35 -0.44 -6.08 -6.07
N ASN A 36 -1.36 -7.01 -6.38
CA ASN A 36 -2.76 -6.66 -6.61
C ASN A 36 -3.37 -5.87 -5.45
N SER A 37 -3.08 -6.19 -4.20
CA SER A 37 -3.60 -5.44 -3.06
C SER A 37 -2.55 -5.19 -1.98
N VAL A 38 -1.28 -5.13 -2.38
CA VAL A 38 -0.15 -4.82 -1.51
C VAL A 38 0.55 -3.56 -2.00
N PHE A 39 0.83 -2.67 -1.05
CA PHE A 39 1.38 -1.33 -1.30
C PHE A 39 2.57 -1.06 -0.39
N GLU A 40 3.60 -0.43 -0.94
CA GLU A 40 4.77 0.04 -0.20
C GLU A 40 4.74 1.56 -0.19
N CYS A 41 4.64 2.17 1.00
CA CYS A 41 4.52 3.61 1.16
C CYS A 41 5.69 4.16 1.97
N LEU A 42 6.43 5.11 1.39
CA LEU A 42 7.54 5.80 2.07
C LEU A 42 7.02 7.13 2.62
N VAL A 43 6.64 7.13 3.90
CA VAL A 43 5.91 8.25 4.52
C VAL A 43 6.55 8.75 5.80
N THR A 44 6.37 10.03 6.11
CA THR A 44 6.63 10.58 7.44
C THR A 44 5.47 10.23 8.41
N PRO A 45 5.65 10.28 9.74
CA PRO A 45 4.60 9.93 10.69
C PRO A 45 3.31 10.73 10.53
N ASP A 46 3.41 12.04 10.27
CA ASP A 46 2.29 12.93 9.99
C ASP A 46 1.52 12.53 8.72
N LYS A 47 2.23 12.30 7.60
CA LYS A 47 1.62 11.81 6.35
C LYS A 47 0.99 10.43 6.51
N PHE A 48 1.57 9.56 7.33
CA PHE A 48 1.00 8.25 7.62
C PHE A 48 -0.38 8.38 8.30
N VAL A 49 -0.53 9.28 9.27
CA VAL A 49 -1.81 9.52 9.96
C VAL A 49 -2.89 9.98 8.97
N VAL A 50 -2.55 10.92 8.08
CA VAL A 50 -3.47 11.41 7.04
C VAL A 50 -3.87 10.28 6.09
N MET A 51 -2.89 9.57 5.52
CA MET A 51 -3.12 8.45 4.61
C MET A 51 -3.96 7.34 5.26
N LYS A 52 -3.67 6.99 6.53
CA LYS A 52 -4.44 6.00 7.29
C LYS A 52 -5.90 6.44 7.45
N SER A 53 -6.14 7.71 7.78
CA SER A 53 -7.51 8.24 7.90
C SER A 53 -8.27 8.18 6.58
N GLU A 54 -7.63 8.50 5.45
CA GLU A 54 -8.24 8.40 4.12
C GLU A 54 -8.60 6.96 3.75
N ILE A 55 -7.71 6.01 4.01
CA ILE A 55 -7.94 4.59 3.78
C ILE A 55 -9.12 4.07 4.61
N GLU A 56 -9.17 4.41 5.91
CA GLU A 56 -10.24 3.97 6.81
C GLU A 56 -11.62 4.50 6.42
N LYS A 57 -11.69 5.66 5.76
CA LYS A 57 -12.95 6.22 5.22
C LYS A 57 -13.45 5.48 3.98
N ILE A 58 -12.57 4.76 3.27
CA ILE A 58 -12.91 4.07 2.02
C ILE A 58 -13.23 2.60 2.26
N MET A 59 -12.53 1.94 3.19
CA MET A 59 -12.71 0.51 3.47
C MET A 59 -14.07 0.21 4.09
N ASN A 60 -14.55 -1.02 3.91
CA ASN A 60 -15.64 -1.55 4.72
C ASN A 60 -15.05 -2.39 5.87
N LYS A 61 -15.15 -1.90 7.12
CA LYS A 61 -14.56 -2.55 8.30
C LYS A 61 -15.20 -3.90 8.67
N GLU A 62 -16.37 -4.22 8.13
CA GLU A 62 -17.06 -5.50 8.37
C GLU A 62 -16.67 -6.56 7.33
N LYS A 63 -16.18 -6.14 6.16
CA LYS A 63 -15.90 -7.04 5.02
C LYS A 63 -14.46 -7.08 4.58
N ASP A 64 -13.69 -6.05 4.92
CA ASP A 64 -12.31 -5.90 4.49
C ASP A 64 -11.38 -5.86 5.70
N SER A 65 -10.11 -6.24 5.49
CA SER A 65 -9.06 -6.08 6.50
C SER A 65 -7.83 -5.40 5.92
N ILE A 66 -7.19 -4.57 6.74
CA ILE A 66 -5.94 -3.89 6.38
C ILE A 66 -4.92 -4.14 7.47
N ARG A 67 -3.70 -4.46 7.06
CA ARG A 67 -2.56 -4.58 7.96
C ARG A 67 -1.47 -3.62 7.54
N TYR A 68 -0.92 -2.93 8.53
CA TYR A 68 0.20 -2.01 8.37
C TYR A 68 1.43 -2.63 9.02
N TYR A 69 2.48 -2.87 8.23
CA TYR A 69 3.76 -3.37 8.69
C TYR A 69 4.79 -2.24 8.62
N PHE A 70 5.27 -1.81 9.78
CA PHE A 70 6.23 -0.72 9.91
C PHE A 70 7.65 -1.25 9.70
N LEU A 71 8.14 -1.18 8.46
CA LEU A 71 9.49 -1.62 8.12
C LEU A 71 10.53 -0.58 8.53
N GLY A 72 10.20 0.70 8.74
CA GLY A 72 11.16 1.69 9.24
C GLY A 72 12.17 2.15 8.18
N LYS A 73 13.37 2.59 8.57
CA LYS A 73 14.35 3.23 7.66
C LYS A 73 15.19 2.21 6.85
N ASN A 74 15.64 1.12 7.46
CA ASN A 74 16.51 0.13 6.82
C ASN A 74 15.71 -1.05 6.22
N TRP A 75 14.69 -0.74 5.42
CA TRP A 75 13.71 -1.71 4.94
C TRP A 75 14.21 -2.53 3.74
N THR A 76 15.11 -1.96 2.93
CA THR A 76 15.61 -2.54 1.68
C THR A 76 16.14 -3.97 1.83
N ARG A 77 16.91 -4.25 2.90
CA ARG A 77 17.45 -5.59 3.20
C ARG A 77 16.43 -6.60 3.75
N ARG A 78 15.17 -6.20 3.94
CA ARG A 78 14.10 -7.01 4.55
C ARG A 78 12.99 -7.36 3.57
N VAL A 79 13.14 -6.97 2.31
CA VAL A 79 12.16 -7.23 1.26
C VAL A 79 12.86 -7.98 0.15
N GLU A 80 12.31 -9.13 -0.21
CA GLU A 80 12.73 -9.94 -1.35
C GLU A 80 11.51 -10.18 -2.24
N HIS A 81 11.70 -10.09 -3.55
CA HIS A 81 10.65 -10.31 -4.53
C HIS A 81 11.00 -11.49 -5.43
N ILE A 82 10.04 -12.38 -5.66
CA ILE A 82 10.16 -13.50 -6.60
C ILE A 82 8.93 -13.50 -7.51
N GLY A 83 9.15 -13.64 -8.83
CA GLY A 83 8.10 -13.88 -9.81
C GLY A 83 7.87 -12.75 -10.82
N ALA A 84 6.65 -12.68 -11.34
CA ALA A 84 6.34 -12.13 -12.66
C ALA A 84 6.38 -10.60 -12.81
N LYS A 85 6.66 -9.80 -11.77
CA LYS A 85 6.59 -8.34 -11.88
C LYS A 85 7.82 -7.69 -11.27
N GLU A 86 8.59 -6.99 -12.09
CA GLU A 86 9.69 -6.17 -11.59
C GLU A 86 9.16 -5.16 -10.56
N THR A 87 9.87 -5.09 -9.44
CA THR A 87 9.62 -4.11 -8.39
C THR A 87 10.51 -2.90 -8.66
N TYR A 88 9.92 -1.70 -8.67
CA TYR A 88 10.66 -0.46 -8.77
C TYR A 88 11.22 -0.08 -7.40
N ASN A 89 12.45 0.44 -7.34
CA ASN A 89 13.02 0.99 -6.12
C ASN A 89 12.60 2.46 -5.99
N PRO A 90 11.80 2.85 -4.99
CA PRO A 90 11.35 4.24 -4.79
C PRO A 90 12.49 5.23 -4.55
N GLU A 91 13.64 4.75 -4.07
CA GLU A 91 14.86 5.54 -3.86
C GLU A 91 15.88 5.34 -5.00
N GLY A 92 15.53 4.57 -6.03
CA GLY A 92 16.35 4.38 -7.21
C GLY A 92 16.37 5.63 -8.10
N PRO A 93 17.39 5.76 -8.97
CA PRO A 93 17.46 6.87 -9.91
C PRO A 93 16.21 6.90 -10.80
N MET A 94 15.61 8.09 -10.98
CA MET A 94 14.55 8.27 -11.98
C MET A 94 15.19 8.21 -13.37
N ILE A 95 14.78 7.21 -14.15
CA ILE A 95 15.12 7.12 -15.57
C ILE A 95 13.91 7.68 -16.34
N VAL A 96 14.14 8.76 -17.09
CA VAL A 96 13.16 9.41 -17.97
C VAL A 96 13.33 8.88 -19.39
#